data_AF-A0A1I6ZE78-F1
#
_entry.id   AF-A0A1I6ZE78-F1
#
_cell.length_a   1.000
_cell.length_b   1.000
_cell.length_c   1.000
_cell.angle_alpha   90.00
_cell.angle_beta   90.00
_cell.angle_gamma   90.00
#
_symmetry.space_group_name_H-M   'P 1'
#
loop_
_entity.id
_entity.type
_entity.pdbx_description
1 polymer ?
#
loop_
_entity_poly.entity_id
_entity_poly.type
_entity_poly.pdbx_seq_one_letter_code
_entity_poly.pdbx_strand_id
1 'polypeptide(L)'
;MRHVMVVYGTRPEAVKMAPVVRGLDAAPDLAASVVLTGQHRSMLDQVNELFDIQAEHDLDIIEPRQTLVGITVRALAGLVPIIHDRQPDAVLVQGDTTTTLSAALAAFYERVPVVHLEAGLRTGDVTSPFPEEMNRRLTSQLATLHLAPTQASRANLLREGVDAANVVVTGNTVIDALVDVVRRRHPYTEPALTTLDDDDRPVLLVTTHRRESWGEPMRGVGRAVATIARRHPDLRVVVPVHRNPVVREALLPELEQLGNVLVVDPLAYGDFARLMARATLILTDSGGVQEEAPSLGKPVLVLRDNTERPEAVEAGTVRLVGTDPDVLVRATEELLTDPAAYATMARAVNPYGDGAAAGRCVQAVRHLFGLGPAAEEFRSRVLTAGAA
;
A
#
# COMPACT_ATOMS: atom_id res chain seq x y z
N MET A 1 -11.96 -27.89 8.61
CA MET A 1 -11.53 -26.54 8.21
C MET A 1 -10.57 -26.67 7.06
N ARG A 2 -10.63 -25.78 6.07
CA ARG A 2 -9.63 -25.70 5.00
C ARG A 2 -8.46 -24.84 5.46
N HIS A 3 -7.26 -25.30 5.21
CA HIS A 3 -6.03 -24.64 5.64
C HIS A 3 -5.46 -23.76 4.54
N VAL A 4 -5.27 -22.48 4.83
CA VAL A 4 -4.66 -21.50 3.91
C VAL A 4 -3.32 -21.06 4.47
N MET A 5 -2.24 -21.36 3.76
CA MET A 5 -0.90 -20.90 4.11
C MET A 5 -0.68 -19.52 3.49
N VAL A 6 -0.48 -18.50 4.32
CA VAL A 6 -0.25 -17.12 3.91
C VAL A 6 1.25 -16.83 3.94
N VAL A 7 1.82 -16.45 2.79
CA VAL A 7 3.27 -16.23 2.65
C VAL A 7 3.56 -14.79 2.28
N TYR A 8 4.46 -14.14 3.02
CA TYR A 8 4.95 -12.79 2.71
C TYR A 8 6.36 -12.54 3.26
N GLY A 9 7.07 -11.56 2.71
CA GLY A 9 8.49 -11.31 3.01
C GLY A 9 8.84 -9.87 3.34
N THR A 10 7.96 -8.93 3.06
CA THR A 10 8.20 -7.49 3.16
C THR A 10 7.13 -6.77 3.96
N ARG A 11 7.47 -5.56 4.43
CA ARG A 11 6.56 -4.70 5.17
C ARG A 11 5.27 -4.37 4.39
N PRO A 12 5.32 -3.96 3.11
CA PRO A 12 4.09 -3.68 2.35
C PRO A 12 3.18 -4.91 2.20
N GLU A 13 3.75 -6.09 1.98
CA GLU A 13 2.98 -7.33 1.92
C GLU A 13 2.30 -7.61 3.27
N ALA A 14 3.03 -7.52 4.38
CA ALA A 14 2.50 -7.77 5.72
C ALA A 14 1.28 -6.88 6.05
N VAL A 15 1.36 -5.57 5.72
CA VAL A 15 0.25 -4.63 5.94
C VAL A 15 -1.00 -5.05 5.15
N LYS A 16 -0.85 -5.43 3.88
CA LYS A 16 -1.96 -5.82 3.00
C LYS A 16 -2.51 -7.22 3.32
N MET A 17 -1.68 -8.11 3.84
CA MET A 17 -2.08 -9.46 4.25
C MET A 17 -2.80 -9.48 5.59
N ALA A 18 -2.43 -8.59 6.51
CA ALA A 18 -2.95 -8.58 7.89
C ALA A 18 -4.48 -8.67 8.02
N PRO A 19 -5.29 -7.85 7.32
CA PRO A 19 -6.74 -7.95 7.43
C PRO A 19 -7.29 -9.26 6.84
N VAL A 20 -6.61 -9.84 5.84
CA VAL A 20 -6.99 -11.14 5.26
C VAL A 20 -6.69 -12.28 6.22
N VAL A 21 -5.52 -12.30 6.86
CA VAL A 21 -5.17 -13.30 7.90
C VAL A 21 -6.22 -13.31 9.01
N ARG A 22 -6.56 -12.14 9.55
CA ARG A 22 -7.62 -12.01 10.57
C ARG A 22 -8.98 -12.49 10.07
N GLY A 23 -9.31 -12.19 8.81
CA GLY A 23 -10.56 -12.64 8.20
C GLY A 23 -10.63 -14.16 8.00
N LEU A 24 -9.51 -14.79 7.65
CA LEU A 24 -9.40 -16.25 7.51
C LEU A 24 -9.57 -16.94 8.87
N ASP A 25 -8.91 -16.44 9.92
CA ASP A 25 -9.03 -17.02 11.29
C ASP A 25 -10.40 -16.80 11.92
N ALA A 26 -11.11 -15.74 11.54
CA ALA A 26 -12.47 -15.48 11.99
C ALA A 26 -13.52 -16.37 11.30
N ALA A 27 -13.19 -16.99 10.15
CA ALA A 27 -14.11 -17.84 9.42
C ALA A 27 -14.18 -19.25 10.05
N PRO A 28 -15.39 -19.79 10.32
CA PRO A 28 -15.54 -21.06 11.06
C PRO A 28 -15.08 -22.30 10.28
N ASP A 29 -14.87 -22.17 8.97
CA ASP A 29 -14.55 -23.23 8.04
C ASP A 29 -13.14 -23.11 7.45
N LEU A 30 -12.38 -22.07 7.81
CA LEU A 30 -11.00 -21.84 7.37
C LEU A 30 -10.03 -21.75 8.56
N ALA A 31 -8.74 -21.90 8.29
CA ALA A 31 -7.67 -21.61 9.23
C ALA A 31 -6.47 -21.03 8.47
N ALA A 32 -5.80 -20.01 9.02
CA ALA A 32 -4.58 -19.47 8.44
C ALA A 32 -3.32 -19.96 9.17
N SER A 33 -2.26 -20.25 8.42
CA SER A 33 -0.89 -20.26 8.93
C SER A 33 -0.09 -19.18 8.23
N VAL A 34 0.81 -18.52 8.97
CA VAL A 34 1.64 -17.45 8.42
C VAL A 34 3.08 -17.93 8.32
N VAL A 35 3.65 -17.82 7.13
CA VAL A 35 5.06 -18.14 6.84
C VAL A 35 5.76 -16.89 6.33
N LEU A 36 6.79 -16.47 7.06
CA LEU A 36 7.62 -15.34 6.68
C LEU A 36 8.82 -15.84 5.89
N THR A 37 9.12 -15.20 4.77
CA THR A 37 10.42 -15.43 4.12
C THR A 37 11.55 -14.67 4.82
N GLY A 38 11.23 -13.56 5.50
CA GLY A 38 12.21 -12.80 6.29
C GLY A 38 13.08 -11.84 5.47
N GLN A 39 12.63 -11.38 4.29
CA GLN A 39 13.41 -10.43 3.46
C GLN A 39 13.69 -9.10 4.20
N HIS A 40 12.83 -8.68 5.13
CA HIS A 40 12.93 -7.42 5.90
C HIS A 40 12.59 -7.60 7.40
N ARG A 41 13.36 -8.40 8.15
CA ARG A 41 13.05 -8.83 9.54
C ARG A 41 12.52 -7.74 10.49
N SER A 42 13.33 -6.74 10.84
CA SER A 42 12.95 -5.73 11.84
C SER A 42 11.75 -4.86 11.46
N MET A 43 11.50 -4.67 10.16
CA MET A 43 10.33 -3.91 9.68
C MET A 43 9.08 -4.78 9.60
N LEU A 44 9.24 -6.10 9.42
CA LEU A 44 8.14 -7.05 9.43
C LEU A 44 7.60 -7.25 10.85
N ASP A 45 8.51 -7.36 11.83
CA ASP A 45 8.16 -7.56 13.23
C ASP A 45 7.23 -6.43 13.73
N GLN A 46 7.54 -5.18 13.40
CA GLN A 46 6.71 -4.02 13.73
C GLN A 46 5.28 -4.11 13.17
N VAL A 47 5.12 -4.66 11.96
CA VAL A 47 3.80 -4.79 11.34
C VAL A 47 3.05 -5.97 11.95
N ASN A 48 3.72 -7.11 12.16
CA ASN A 48 3.12 -8.26 12.80
C ASN A 48 2.67 -7.94 14.23
N GLU A 49 3.47 -7.19 15.00
CA GLU A 49 3.09 -6.68 16.32
C GLU A 49 1.88 -5.75 16.25
N LEU A 50 1.88 -4.78 15.32
CA LEU A 50 0.75 -3.85 15.14
C LEU A 50 -0.57 -4.58 14.83
N PHE A 51 -0.49 -5.67 14.08
CA PHE A 51 -1.64 -6.46 13.66
C PHE A 51 -1.84 -7.76 14.45
N ASP A 52 -1.17 -7.94 15.58
CA ASP A 52 -1.27 -9.14 16.43
C ASP A 52 -1.10 -10.47 15.66
N ILE A 53 -0.23 -10.49 14.64
CA ILE A 53 0.01 -11.67 13.80
C ILE A 53 1.18 -12.46 14.38
N GLN A 54 0.99 -13.76 14.55
CA GLN A 54 2.04 -14.69 14.94
C GLN A 54 2.41 -15.55 13.73
N ALA A 55 3.66 -15.46 13.30
CA ALA A 55 4.19 -16.34 12.27
C ALA A 55 4.44 -17.74 12.82
N GLU A 56 3.99 -18.75 12.09
CA GLU A 56 4.27 -20.15 12.44
C GLU A 56 5.67 -20.56 12.00
N HIS A 57 6.14 -20.00 10.88
CA HIS A 57 7.48 -20.22 10.36
C HIS A 57 8.11 -18.91 9.93
N ASP A 58 9.42 -18.78 10.16
CA ASP A 58 10.25 -17.71 9.62
C ASP A 58 11.50 -18.34 8.98
N LEU A 59 11.65 -18.18 7.68
CA LEU A 59 12.76 -18.74 6.92
C LEU A 59 14.07 -17.96 7.10
N ASP A 60 14.01 -16.73 7.62
CA ASP A 60 15.15 -15.83 7.84
C ASP A 60 16.10 -15.81 6.62
N ILE A 61 15.55 -15.61 5.42
CA ILE A 61 16.35 -15.73 4.19
C ILE A 61 17.32 -14.57 3.98
N ILE A 62 17.33 -13.55 4.83
CA ILE A 62 18.12 -12.33 4.63
C ILE A 62 19.63 -12.63 4.59
N GLU A 63 20.33 -11.90 3.73
CA GLU A 63 21.77 -12.02 3.55
C GLU A 63 22.37 -10.66 3.16
N PRO A 64 23.60 -10.33 3.60
CA PRO A 64 24.27 -9.11 3.15
C PRO A 64 24.43 -9.10 1.62
N ARG A 65 23.98 -8.01 0.97
CA ARG A 65 24.03 -7.82 -0.50
C ARG A 65 23.31 -8.92 -1.28
N GLN A 66 22.14 -9.34 -0.80
CA GLN A 66 21.28 -10.30 -1.51
C GLN A 66 21.07 -9.94 -2.98
N THR A 67 21.20 -10.96 -3.82
CA THR A 67 20.81 -10.90 -5.23
C THR A 67 19.40 -11.44 -5.39
N LEU A 68 18.71 -11.09 -6.47
CA LEU A 68 17.40 -11.65 -6.79
C LEU A 68 17.44 -13.19 -6.84
N VAL A 69 18.49 -13.75 -7.45
CA VAL A 69 18.71 -15.21 -7.52
C VAL A 69 18.84 -15.82 -6.12
N GLY A 70 19.61 -15.19 -5.23
CA GLY A 70 19.77 -15.66 -3.85
C GLY A 70 18.45 -15.69 -3.08
N ILE A 71 17.64 -14.62 -3.21
CA ILE A 71 16.30 -14.56 -2.61
C ILE A 71 15.43 -15.68 -3.17
N THR A 72 15.37 -15.85 -4.49
CA THR A 72 14.55 -16.88 -5.14
C THR A 72 14.93 -18.29 -4.69
N VAL A 73 16.23 -18.62 -4.70
CA VAL A 73 16.71 -19.97 -4.33
C VAL A 73 16.41 -20.28 -2.86
N ARG A 74 16.70 -19.34 -1.94
CA ARG A 74 16.47 -19.57 -0.50
C ARG A 74 15.00 -19.63 -0.16
N ALA A 75 14.17 -18.74 -0.73
CA ALA A 75 12.72 -18.79 -0.53
C ALA A 75 12.13 -20.10 -1.05
N LEU A 76 12.47 -20.51 -2.27
CA LEU A 76 11.97 -21.75 -2.86
C LEU A 76 12.41 -22.99 -2.05
N ALA A 77 13.69 -23.07 -1.70
CA ALA A 77 14.23 -24.20 -0.93
C ALA A 77 13.66 -24.29 0.50
N GLY A 78 13.33 -23.15 1.11
CA GLY A 78 12.70 -23.12 2.44
C GLY A 78 11.20 -23.39 2.42
N LEU A 79 10.47 -22.90 1.40
CA LEU A 79 9.01 -23.05 1.32
C LEU A 79 8.57 -24.45 0.90
N VAL A 80 9.29 -25.12 0.01
CA VAL A 80 8.91 -26.46 -0.48
C VAL A 80 8.73 -27.47 0.65
N PRO A 81 9.69 -27.67 1.58
CA PRO A 81 9.51 -28.59 2.70
C PRO A 81 8.32 -28.22 3.60
N ILE A 82 8.09 -26.92 3.85
CA ILE A 82 6.98 -26.47 4.68
C ILE A 82 5.63 -26.78 4.01
N ILE A 83 5.50 -26.49 2.71
CA ILE A 83 4.27 -26.80 1.95
C ILE A 83 4.05 -28.31 1.90
N HIS A 84 5.12 -29.09 1.68
CA HIS A 84 5.07 -30.54 1.66
C HIS A 84 4.57 -31.13 2.99
N ASP A 85 5.14 -30.68 4.11
CA ASP A 85 4.81 -31.20 5.43
C ASP A 85 3.44 -30.74 5.93
N ARG A 86 3.05 -29.49 5.61
CA ARG A 86 1.79 -28.89 6.08
C ARG A 86 0.59 -29.18 5.18
N GLN A 87 0.82 -29.58 3.94
CA GLN A 87 -0.20 -29.86 2.93
C GLN A 87 -1.38 -28.87 2.96
N PRO A 88 -1.14 -27.55 2.85
CA PRO A 88 -2.22 -26.58 2.86
C PRO A 88 -3.18 -26.80 1.68
N ASP A 89 -4.46 -26.49 1.88
CA ASP A 89 -5.46 -26.57 0.82
C ASP A 89 -5.28 -25.44 -0.23
N ALA A 90 -4.64 -24.33 0.16
CA ALA A 90 -4.18 -23.28 -0.75
C ALA A 90 -3.00 -22.48 -0.15
N VAL A 91 -2.19 -21.88 -1.02
CA VAL A 91 -1.17 -20.89 -0.65
C VAL A 91 -1.61 -19.50 -1.12
N LEU A 92 -1.64 -18.52 -0.22
CA LEU A 92 -2.01 -17.15 -0.49
C LEU A 92 -0.77 -16.25 -0.51
N VAL A 93 -0.58 -15.55 -1.63
CA VAL A 93 0.57 -14.65 -1.91
C VAL A 93 0.06 -13.26 -2.29
N GLN A 94 0.84 -12.20 -2.05
CA GLN A 94 0.43 -10.82 -2.33
C GLN A 94 1.37 -10.12 -3.29
N GLY A 95 0.81 -9.40 -4.25
CA GLY A 95 1.53 -8.40 -5.03
C GLY A 95 2.55 -9.01 -5.99
N ASP A 96 3.80 -8.55 -5.91
CA ASP A 96 4.77 -8.63 -7.00
C ASP A 96 6.23 -8.78 -6.54
N THR A 97 6.44 -9.20 -5.29
CA THR A 97 7.79 -9.39 -4.78
C THR A 97 8.40 -10.71 -5.29
N THR A 98 9.71 -10.85 -5.13
CA THR A 98 10.38 -12.13 -5.38
C THR A 98 9.89 -13.22 -4.42
N THR A 99 9.42 -12.84 -3.22
CA THR A 99 8.76 -13.76 -2.29
C THR A 99 7.46 -14.27 -2.91
N THR A 100 6.62 -13.38 -3.46
CA THR A 100 5.37 -13.75 -4.14
C THR A 100 5.59 -14.78 -5.25
N LEU A 101 6.56 -14.53 -6.13
CA LEU A 101 6.87 -15.45 -7.23
C LEU A 101 7.39 -16.80 -6.70
N SER A 102 8.31 -16.77 -5.75
CA SER A 102 8.94 -17.98 -5.20
C SER A 102 7.93 -18.85 -4.46
N ALA A 103 7.02 -18.25 -3.70
CA ALA A 103 5.96 -18.95 -2.99
C ALA A 103 4.92 -19.55 -3.94
N ALA A 104 4.51 -18.81 -4.98
CA ALA A 104 3.62 -19.33 -6.00
C ALA A 104 4.25 -20.52 -6.75
N LEU A 105 5.55 -20.44 -7.06
CA LEU A 105 6.28 -21.52 -7.74
C LEU A 105 6.46 -22.74 -6.83
N ALA A 106 6.75 -22.54 -5.54
CA ALA A 106 6.84 -23.61 -4.55
C ALA A 106 5.51 -24.37 -4.42
N ALA A 107 4.40 -23.63 -4.29
CA ALA A 107 3.05 -24.19 -4.22
C ALA A 107 2.69 -24.97 -5.50
N PHE A 108 3.04 -24.44 -6.67
CA PHE A 108 2.83 -25.11 -7.94
C PHE A 108 3.58 -26.46 -8.03
N TYR A 109 4.84 -26.52 -7.58
CA TYR A 109 5.61 -27.77 -7.57
C TYR A 109 5.02 -28.82 -6.62
N GLU A 110 4.47 -28.39 -5.48
CA GLU A 110 3.75 -29.27 -4.55
C GLU A 110 2.27 -29.49 -4.93
N ARG A 111 1.83 -28.99 -6.10
CA ARG A 111 0.46 -29.11 -6.63
C ARG A 111 -0.62 -28.52 -5.71
N VAL A 112 -0.29 -27.45 -4.99
CA VAL A 112 -1.21 -26.71 -4.13
C VAL A 112 -1.76 -25.49 -4.89
N PRO A 113 -3.09 -25.24 -4.88
CA PRO A 113 -3.70 -24.05 -5.48
C PRO A 113 -3.12 -22.75 -4.93
N VAL A 114 -2.90 -21.77 -5.80
CA VAL A 114 -2.38 -20.45 -5.43
C VAL A 114 -3.49 -19.40 -5.49
N VAL A 115 -3.61 -18.60 -4.43
CA VAL A 115 -4.48 -17.42 -4.36
C VAL A 115 -3.61 -16.18 -4.42
N HIS A 116 -3.79 -15.36 -5.47
CA HIS A 116 -3.01 -14.15 -5.68
C HIS A 116 -3.79 -12.90 -5.25
N LEU A 117 -3.40 -12.34 -4.11
CA LEU A 117 -3.90 -11.07 -3.59
C LEU A 117 -3.24 -9.90 -4.33
N GLU A 118 -4.03 -8.88 -4.69
CA GLU A 118 -3.59 -7.74 -5.52
C GLU A 118 -3.16 -8.17 -6.94
N ALA A 119 -3.93 -9.08 -7.54
CA ALA A 119 -3.64 -9.57 -8.88
C ALA A 119 -3.99 -8.55 -9.97
N GLY A 120 -3.22 -8.54 -11.06
CA GLY A 120 -3.58 -7.87 -12.32
C GLY A 120 -3.07 -6.45 -12.55
N LEU A 121 -2.27 -5.86 -11.64
CA LEU A 121 -1.56 -4.60 -11.94
C LEU A 121 -0.52 -4.84 -13.04
N ARG A 122 -0.42 -3.92 -14.02
CA ARG A 122 0.52 -4.02 -15.15
C ARG A 122 1.05 -2.66 -15.54
N THR A 123 2.31 -2.60 -15.94
CA THR A 123 2.90 -1.46 -16.66
C THR A 123 3.03 -1.74 -18.15
N GLY A 124 3.07 -3.01 -18.56
CA GLY A 124 3.35 -3.43 -19.93
C GLY A 124 4.84 -3.47 -20.28
N ASP A 125 5.72 -2.99 -19.40
CA ASP A 125 7.18 -3.05 -19.54
C ASP A 125 7.79 -4.01 -18.53
N VAL A 126 8.27 -5.16 -19.03
CA VAL A 126 8.86 -6.22 -18.21
C VAL A 126 10.16 -5.81 -17.50
N THR A 127 10.75 -4.69 -17.88
CA THR A 127 11.95 -4.14 -17.26
C THR A 127 11.67 -2.92 -16.37
N SER A 128 10.40 -2.51 -16.22
CA SER A 128 10.03 -1.35 -15.41
C SER A 128 8.60 -1.43 -14.85
N PRO A 129 8.43 -1.50 -13.51
CA PRO A 129 9.47 -1.69 -12.49
C PRO A 129 10.10 -3.11 -12.56
N PHE A 130 11.40 -3.18 -12.28
CA PHE A 130 12.17 -4.43 -12.30
C PHE A 130 12.61 -4.84 -10.88
N PRO A 131 12.35 -6.10 -10.47
CA PRO A 131 11.77 -7.22 -11.25
C PRO A 131 10.24 -7.35 -11.15
N GLU A 132 9.55 -6.39 -10.54
CA GLU A 132 8.18 -6.55 -10.07
C GLU A 132 7.17 -6.82 -11.20
N GLU A 133 7.33 -6.20 -12.38
CA GLU A 133 6.43 -6.50 -13.52
C GLU A 133 6.49 -7.97 -13.92
N MET A 134 7.69 -8.56 -13.99
CA MET A 134 7.81 -9.97 -14.34
C MET A 134 7.28 -10.87 -13.22
N ASN A 135 7.58 -10.56 -11.96
CA ASN A 135 7.08 -11.33 -10.81
C ASN A 135 5.56 -11.46 -10.83
N ARG A 136 4.81 -10.35 -10.92
CA ARG A 136 3.34 -10.40 -10.90
C ARG A 136 2.72 -11.07 -12.13
N ARG A 137 3.37 -10.96 -13.30
CA ARG A 137 2.92 -11.64 -14.52
C ARG A 137 3.08 -13.15 -14.40
N LEU A 138 4.25 -13.63 -13.95
CA LEU A 138 4.51 -15.04 -13.73
C LEU A 138 3.61 -15.62 -12.62
N THR A 139 3.45 -14.90 -11.50
CA THR A 139 2.52 -15.32 -10.43
C THR A 139 1.09 -15.49 -10.94
N SER A 140 0.60 -14.59 -11.82
CA SER A 140 -0.75 -14.71 -12.38
C SER A 140 -0.93 -16.00 -13.19
N GLN A 141 0.11 -16.48 -13.87
CA GLN A 141 0.04 -17.74 -14.63
C GLN A 141 0.12 -18.99 -13.74
N LEU A 142 0.55 -18.84 -12.48
CA LEU A 142 0.59 -19.91 -11.48
C LEU A 142 -0.67 -19.92 -10.59
N ALA A 143 -1.42 -18.82 -10.56
CA ALA A 143 -2.55 -18.62 -9.67
C ALA A 143 -3.83 -19.35 -10.13
N THR A 144 -4.52 -19.95 -9.17
CA THR A 144 -5.84 -20.56 -9.36
C THR A 144 -6.95 -19.54 -9.14
N LEU A 145 -6.78 -18.62 -8.20
CA LEU A 145 -7.73 -17.55 -7.87
C LEU A 145 -7.01 -16.20 -7.84
N HIS A 146 -7.60 -15.19 -8.48
CA HIS A 146 -7.06 -13.84 -8.61
C HIS A 146 -7.96 -12.85 -7.89
N LEU A 147 -7.44 -12.20 -6.86
CA LEU A 147 -8.13 -11.18 -6.09
C LEU A 147 -7.66 -9.81 -6.60
N ALA A 148 -8.37 -9.29 -7.60
CA ALA A 148 -8.02 -8.08 -8.31
C ALA A 148 -8.54 -6.83 -7.56
N PRO A 149 -7.74 -5.76 -7.37
CA PRO A 149 -8.22 -4.60 -6.63
C PRO A 149 -9.22 -3.76 -7.44
N THR A 150 -9.07 -3.67 -8.77
CA THR A 150 -9.92 -2.86 -9.64
C THR A 150 -10.39 -3.63 -10.87
N GLN A 151 -11.40 -3.07 -11.56
CA GLN A 151 -11.86 -3.58 -12.86
C GLN A 151 -10.77 -3.48 -13.93
N ALA A 152 -9.87 -2.49 -13.85
CA ALA A 152 -8.72 -2.39 -14.75
C ALA A 152 -7.75 -3.55 -14.53
N SER A 153 -7.47 -3.93 -13.28
CA SER A 153 -6.66 -5.10 -12.96
C SER A 153 -7.30 -6.40 -13.46
N ARG A 154 -8.63 -6.55 -13.32
CA ARG A 154 -9.37 -7.66 -13.93
C ARG A 154 -9.19 -7.69 -15.45
N ALA A 155 -9.39 -6.56 -16.13
CA ALA A 155 -9.24 -6.48 -17.59
C ALA A 155 -7.82 -6.86 -18.07
N ASN A 156 -6.78 -6.53 -17.30
CA ASN A 156 -5.41 -6.96 -17.60
C ASN A 156 -5.24 -8.48 -17.52
N LEU A 157 -5.78 -9.12 -16.48
CA LEU A 157 -5.73 -10.58 -16.33
C LEU A 157 -6.44 -11.30 -17.48
N LEU A 158 -7.64 -10.84 -17.86
CA LEU A 158 -8.39 -11.40 -18.98
C LEU A 158 -7.62 -11.28 -20.31
N ARG A 159 -6.92 -10.17 -20.52
CA ARG A 159 -6.08 -9.96 -21.71
C ARG A 159 -4.91 -10.94 -21.79
N GLU A 160 -4.45 -11.45 -20.66
CA GLU A 160 -3.38 -12.44 -20.54
C GLU A 160 -3.92 -13.89 -20.50
N GLY A 161 -5.21 -14.10 -20.80
CA GLY A 161 -5.81 -15.43 -20.93
C GLY A 161 -6.27 -16.06 -19.62
N VAL A 162 -6.32 -15.31 -18.52
CA VAL A 162 -6.91 -15.80 -17.26
C VAL A 162 -8.42 -15.91 -17.43
N ASP A 163 -8.99 -17.05 -17.01
CA ASP A 163 -10.44 -17.28 -17.03
C ASP A 163 -11.16 -16.28 -16.11
N ALA A 164 -12.21 -15.63 -16.62
CA ALA A 164 -13.02 -14.70 -15.86
C ALA A 164 -13.68 -15.31 -14.61
N ALA A 165 -13.93 -16.62 -14.59
CA ALA A 165 -14.45 -17.32 -13.42
C ALA A 165 -13.44 -17.37 -12.26
N ASN A 166 -12.15 -17.20 -12.54
CA ASN A 166 -11.06 -17.26 -11.57
C ASN A 166 -10.59 -15.87 -11.11
N VAL A 167 -11.30 -14.80 -11.50
CA VAL A 167 -10.98 -13.42 -11.13
C VAL A 167 -12.13 -12.80 -10.36
N VAL A 168 -11.84 -12.30 -9.16
CA VAL A 168 -12.80 -11.59 -8.31
C VAL A 168 -12.28 -10.19 -8.05
N VAL A 169 -13.07 -9.16 -8.33
CA VAL A 169 -12.72 -7.78 -7.97
C VAL A 169 -13.05 -7.53 -6.50
N THR A 170 -12.04 -7.33 -5.66
CA THR A 170 -12.20 -7.24 -4.19
C THR A 170 -12.07 -5.83 -3.64
N GLY A 171 -11.44 -4.91 -4.37
CA GLY A 171 -10.79 -3.76 -3.75
C GLY A 171 -9.42 -4.13 -3.17
N ASN A 172 -8.66 -3.14 -2.72
CA ASN A 172 -7.33 -3.30 -2.14
C ASN A 172 -7.43 -3.39 -0.61
N THR A 173 -6.81 -4.43 -0.03
CA THR A 173 -6.81 -4.68 1.42
C THR A 173 -5.96 -3.69 2.22
N VAL A 174 -5.16 -2.85 1.56
CA VAL A 174 -4.49 -1.72 2.23
C VAL A 174 -5.51 -0.77 2.86
N ILE A 175 -6.71 -0.65 2.29
CA ILE A 175 -7.77 0.20 2.83
C ILE A 175 -8.35 -0.39 4.11
N ASP A 176 -8.58 -1.71 4.15
CA ASP A 176 -8.99 -2.44 5.34
C ASP A 176 -7.97 -2.25 6.46
N ALA A 177 -6.67 -2.40 6.15
CA ALA A 177 -5.58 -2.21 7.10
C ALA A 177 -5.52 -0.77 7.64
N LEU A 178 -5.62 0.23 6.76
CA LEU A 178 -5.63 1.65 7.13
C LEU A 178 -6.80 1.98 8.07
N VAL A 179 -8.01 1.58 7.70
CA VAL A 179 -9.22 1.85 8.48
C VAL A 179 -9.14 1.21 9.85
N ASP A 180 -8.66 -0.02 9.93
CA ASP A 180 -8.45 -0.74 11.19
C ASP A 180 -7.44 -0.04 12.10
N VAL A 181 -6.25 0.30 11.60
CA VAL A 181 -5.21 0.99 12.37
C VAL A 181 -5.69 2.35 12.89
N VAL A 182 -6.35 3.14 12.03
CA VAL A 182 -6.88 4.46 12.42
C VAL A 182 -7.99 4.31 13.47
N ARG A 183 -8.85 3.28 13.37
CA ARG A 183 -9.92 3.02 14.35
C ARG A 183 -9.39 2.61 15.72
N ARG A 184 -8.30 1.85 15.78
CA ARG A 184 -7.70 1.40 17.05
C ARG A 184 -7.03 2.52 17.84
N ARG A 185 -6.66 3.62 17.18
CA ARG A 185 -6.05 4.81 17.81
C ARG A 185 -4.84 4.48 18.69
N HIS A 186 -3.92 3.63 18.21
CA HIS A 186 -2.68 3.35 18.91
C HIS A 186 -1.90 4.66 19.21
N PRO A 187 -1.29 4.79 20.40
CA PRO A 187 -0.48 5.96 20.74
C PRO A 187 0.68 6.12 19.75
N TYR A 188 1.07 7.36 19.46
CA TYR A 188 2.24 7.62 18.63
C TYR A 188 3.47 7.05 19.32
N THR A 189 4.26 6.26 18.59
CA THR A 189 5.53 5.74 19.08
C THR A 189 6.66 6.76 18.88
N GLU A 190 6.55 7.60 17.86
CA GLU A 190 7.43 8.75 17.63
C GLU A 190 7.16 9.88 18.66
N PRO A 191 8.10 10.17 19.58
CA PRO A 191 7.91 11.18 20.62
C PRO A 191 7.53 12.56 20.09
N ALA A 192 8.09 12.95 18.94
CA ALA A 192 7.81 14.24 18.32
C ALA A 192 6.33 14.43 17.91
N LEU A 193 5.60 13.33 17.70
CA LEU A 193 4.18 13.35 17.29
C LEU A 193 3.21 13.22 18.47
N THR A 194 3.69 12.91 19.69
CA THR A 194 2.82 12.62 20.84
C THR A 194 1.88 13.76 21.23
N THR A 195 2.26 15.01 20.95
CA THR A 195 1.47 16.22 21.24
C THR A 195 0.67 16.72 20.03
N LEU A 196 0.71 16.01 18.90
CA LEU A 196 0.05 16.46 17.65
C LEU A 196 -1.48 16.48 17.77
N ASP A 197 -2.04 15.63 18.62
CA ASP A 197 -3.48 15.58 18.88
C ASP A 197 -3.95 16.69 19.83
N ASP A 198 -3.03 17.32 20.58
CA ASP A 198 -3.31 18.48 21.43
C ASP A 198 -3.13 19.82 20.67
N ASP A 199 -2.61 19.76 19.44
CA ASP A 199 -2.43 20.92 18.57
C ASP A 199 -3.66 21.07 17.66
N ASP A 200 -4.44 22.14 17.79
CA ASP A 200 -5.64 22.34 16.97
C ASP A 200 -5.36 22.80 15.52
N ARG A 201 -4.09 23.08 15.19
CA ARG A 201 -3.72 23.58 13.86
C ARG A 201 -4.02 22.56 12.76
N PRO A 202 -4.41 23.02 11.55
CA PRO A 202 -4.43 22.14 10.37
C PRO A 202 -3.06 21.51 10.15
N VAL A 203 -3.03 20.27 9.67
CA VAL A 203 -1.77 19.53 9.45
C VAL A 203 -1.53 19.33 7.96
N LEU A 204 -0.38 19.80 7.46
CA LEU A 204 0.14 19.48 6.14
C LEU A 204 1.17 18.37 6.28
N LEU A 205 0.84 17.17 5.79
CA LEU A 205 1.78 16.05 5.75
C LEU A 205 2.57 16.09 4.43
N VAL A 206 3.89 16.09 4.51
CA VAL A 206 4.77 16.09 3.32
C VAL A 206 5.64 14.85 3.34
N THR A 207 5.63 14.10 2.24
CA THR A 207 6.51 12.94 2.04
C THR A 207 7.11 12.97 0.64
N THR A 208 8.43 12.88 0.55
CA THR A 208 9.10 12.73 -0.75
C THR A 208 10.37 11.90 -0.60
N HIS A 209 10.58 10.98 -1.53
CA HIS A 209 11.67 10.00 -1.49
C HIS A 209 12.03 9.38 -2.85
N ARG A 210 11.19 9.56 -3.87
CA ARG A 210 11.38 8.99 -5.21
C ARG A 210 12.68 9.49 -5.84
N ARG A 211 13.39 8.60 -6.54
CA ARG A 211 14.74 8.89 -7.10
C ARG A 211 14.66 9.92 -8.21
N GLU A 212 13.62 9.86 -9.02
CA GLU A 212 13.31 10.80 -10.09
C GLU A 212 13.12 12.24 -9.58
N SER A 213 12.78 12.41 -8.29
CA SER A 213 12.62 13.73 -7.67
C SER A 213 13.93 14.26 -7.05
N TRP A 214 15.02 13.49 -7.01
CA TRP A 214 16.26 13.93 -6.35
C TRP A 214 16.91 15.13 -7.05
N GLY A 215 17.64 15.93 -6.28
CA GLY A 215 18.31 17.13 -6.79
C GLY A 215 17.38 18.33 -6.83
N GLU A 216 17.37 19.07 -7.94
CA GLU A 216 16.64 20.33 -8.06
C GLU A 216 15.11 20.21 -7.87
N PRO A 217 14.43 19.17 -8.38
CA PRO A 217 13.00 19.00 -8.13
C PRO A 217 12.66 18.97 -6.63
N MET A 218 13.38 18.17 -5.84
CA MET A 218 13.18 18.08 -4.38
C MET A 218 13.62 19.34 -3.62
N ARG A 219 14.65 20.05 -4.09
CA ARG A 219 14.97 21.39 -3.56
C ARG A 219 13.82 22.36 -3.82
N GLY A 220 13.19 22.27 -4.98
CA GLY A 220 11.97 23.01 -5.32
C GLY A 220 10.82 22.72 -4.36
N VAL A 221 10.58 21.44 -4.04
CA VAL A 221 9.61 21.03 -3.01
C VAL A 221 9.95 21.65 -1.66
N GLY A 222 11.21 21.62 -1.23
CA GLY A 222 11.65 22.25 0.02
C GLY A 222 11.34 23.75 0.08
N ARG A 223 11.66 24.49 -0.99
CA ARG A 223 11.34 25.93 -1.10
C ARG A 223 9.84 26.21 -1.10
N ALA A 224 9.05 25.38 -1.77
CA ALA A 224 7.59 25.50 -1.80
C ALA A 224 6.99 25.29 -0.40
N VAL A 225 7.38 24.22 0.28
CA VAL A 225 6.94 23.90 1.65
C VAL A 225 7.35 24.99 2.63
N ALA A 226 8.58 25.52 2.52
CA ALA A 226 9.02 26.64 3.34
C ALA A 226 8.20 27.92 3.09
N THR A 227 7.84 28.19 1.83
CA THR A 227 6.98 29.31 1.46
C THR A 227 5.58 29.16 2.08
N ILE A 228 4.97 27.98 1.96
CA ILE A 228 3.66 27.67 2.55
C ILE A 228 3.72 27.84 4.08
N ALA A 229 4.72 27.26 4.74
CA ALA A 229 4.87 27.33 6.19
C ALA A 229 5.06 28.78 6.69
N ARG A 230 5.77 29.64 5.95
CA ARG A 230 5.92 31.07 6.29
C ARG A 230 4.62 31.86 6.09
N ARG A 231 3.82 31.52 5.07
CA ARG A 231 2.54 32.18 4.78
C ARG A 231 1.43 31.75 5.75
N HIS A 232 1.50 30.54 6.28
CA HIS A 232 0.53 29.96 7.22
C HIS A 232 1.19 29.58 8.55
N PRO A 233 1.49 30.55 9.44
CA PRO A 233 2.09 30.26 10.75
C PRO A 233 1.17 29.42 11.67
N ASP A 234 -0.13 29.42 11.37
CA ASP A 234 -1.19 28.61 11.99
C ASP A 234 -1.30 27.20 11.38
N LEU A 235 -0.50 26.84 10.38
CA LEU A 235 -0.40 25.49 9.84
C LEU A 235 0.72 24.72 10.55
N ARG A 236 0.48 23.46 10.90
CA ARG A 236 1.53 22.52 11.29
C ARG A 236 1.97 21.71 10.08
N VAL A 237 3.24 21.82 9.70
CA VAL A 237 3.81 20.97 8.64
C VAL A 237 4.56 19.81 9.29
N VAL A 238 4.28 18.58 8.88
CA VAL A 238 4.98 17.38 9.36
C VAL A 238 5.68 16.69 8.19
N VAL A 239 6.99 16.47 8.32
CA VAL A 239 7.85 15.95 7.25
C VAL A 239 8.63 14.71 7.74
N PRO A 240 8.08 13.50 7.58
CA PRO A 240 8.83 12.26 7.75
C PRO A 240 9.86 12.11 6.62
N VAL A 241 11.11 12.46 6.88
CA VAL A 241 12.17 12.52 5.86
C VAL A 241 12.89 11.18 5.72
N HIS A 242 13.11 10.73 4.48
CA HIS A 242 13.87 9.50 4.23
C HIS A 242 15.29 9.59 4.82
N ARG A 243 15.81 8.49 5.36
CA ARG A 243 17.18 8.43 5.94
C ARG A 243 18.32 8.67 4.95
N ASN A 244 18.02 8.81 3.66
CA ASN A 244 19.05 8.95 2.63
C ASN A 244 19.62 10.37 2.71
N PRO A 245 20.95 10.55 2.88
CA PRO A 245 21.57 11.87 2.95
C PRO A 245 21.20 12.77 1.77
N VAL A 246 21.12 12.22 0.55
CA VAL A 246 20.76 12.98 -0.66
C VAL A 246 19.37 13.60 -0.55
N VAL A 247 18.42 12.89 0.05
CA VAL A 247 17.05 13.39 0.26
C VAL A 247 17.05 14.48 1.33
N ARG A 248 17.77 14.26 2.44
CA ARG A 248 17.86 15.22 3.54
C ARG A 248 18.52 16.54 3.09
N GLU A 249 19.64 16.46 2.38
CA GLU A 249 20.38 17.61 1.87
C GLU A 249 19.61 18.42 0.82
N ALA A 250 18.72 17.78 0.06
CA ALA A 250 17.87 18.46 -0.90
C ALA A 250 16.67 19.16 -0.23
N LEU A 251 16.06 18.53 0.78
CA LEU A 251 14.79 18.98 1.35
C LEU A 251 14.93 19.86 2.60
N LEU A 252 15.82 19.51 3.54
CA LEU A 252 15.86 20.09 4.88
C LEU A 252 16.38 21.54 5.00
N PRO A 253 17.34 22.03 4.18
CA PRO A 253 17.92 23.35 4.39
C PRO A 253 16.92 24.51 4.47
N GLU A 254 15.80 24.40 3.75
CA GLU A 254 14.73 25.41 3.73
C GLU A 254 13.77 25.31 4.94
N LEU A 255 13.79 24.18 5.64
CA LEU A 255 12.80 23.79 6.65
C LEU A 255 13.30 23.91 8.10
N GLU A 256 14.61 23.77 8.33
CA GLU A 256 15.21 23.65 9.67
C GLU A 256 14.97 24.85 10.61
N GLN A 257 14.67 26.03 10.07
CA GLN A 257 14.50 27.26 10.86
C GLN A 257 13.02 27.65 11.08
N LEU A 258 12.08 26.80 10.67
CA LEU A 258 10.65 27.12 10.70
C LEU A 258 9.97 26.47 11.91
N GLY A 259 9.54 27.29 12.88
CA GLY A 259 8.96 26.82 14.14
C GLY A 259 7.63 26.07 14.02
N ASN A 260 6.97 26.11 12.87
CA ASN A 260 5.76 25.36 12.56
C ASN A 260 6.00 24.14 11.66
N VAL A 261 7.26 23.81 11.37
CA VAL A 261 7.65 22.61 10.63
C VAL A 261 8.27 21.60 11.59
N LEU A 262 7.73 20.39 11.57
CA LEU A 262 8.19 19.25 12.36
C LEU A 262 8.82 18.21 11.43
N VAL A 263 10.15 18.12 11.44
CA VAL A 263 10.89 17.09 10.71
C VAL A 263 11.11 15.89 11.62
N VAL A 264 10.71 14.71 11.16
CA VAL A 264 10.89 13.44 11.88
C VAL A 264 11.58 12.41 10.99
N ASP A 265 12.16 11.38 11.59
CA ASP A 265 12.67 10.23 10.85
C ASP A 265 11.50 9.40 10.25
N PRO A 266 11.77 8.43 9.35
CA PRO A 266 10.72 7.62 8.75
C PRO A 266 9.89 6.88 9.79
N LEU A 267 8.57 7.03 9.71
CA LEU A 267 7.62 6.50 10.69
C LEU A 267 7.32 5.01 10.46
N ALA A 268 7.00 4.33 11.55
CA ALA A 268 6.33 3.04 11.51
C ALA A 268 4.92 3.19 10.90
N TYR A 269 4.35 2.10 10.38
CA TYR A 269 3.05 2.16 9.67
C TYR A 269 1.93 2.71 10.56
N GLY A 270 1.87 2.30 11.83
CA GLY A 270 0.86 2.78 12.79
C GLY A 270 0.88 4.30 12.97
N ASP A 271 2.06 4.85 13.24
CA ASP A 271 2.26 6.30 13.37
C ASP A 271 1.92 7.03 12.07
N PHE A 272 2.35 6.49 10.93
CA PHE A 272 2.10 7.10 9.63
C PHE A 272 0.61 7.13 9.27
N ALA A 273 -0.11 6.02 9.47
CA ALA A 273 -1.55 5.92 9.24
C ALA A 273 -2.34 6.91 10.13
N ARG A 274 -1.96 7.02 11.41
CA ARG A 274 -2.59 7.99 12.32
C ARG A 274 -2.27 9.44 11.92
N LEU A 275 -1.03 9.74 11.55
CA LEU A 275 -0.63 11.05 11.03
C LEU A 275 -1.40 11.41 9.74
N MET A 276 -1.59 10.44 8.84
CA MET A 276 -2.41 10.60 7.65
C MET A 276 -3.87 10.93 8.00
N ALA A 277 -4.45 10.25 8.99
CA ALA A 277 -5.79 10.56 9.48
C ALA A 277 -5.91 11.94 10.14
N ARG A 278 -4.84 12.38 10.82
CA ARG A 278 -4.74 13.71 11.43
C ARG A 278 -4.49 14.83 10.42
N ALA A 279 -3.91 14.52 9.26
CA ALA A 279 -3.64 15.50 8.21
C ALA A 279 -4.92 16.18 7.70
N THR A 280 -4.79 17.44 7.31
CA THR A 280 -5.79 18.19 6.55
C THR A 280 -5.53 17.99 5.05
N LEU A 281 -4.27 18.10 4.63
CA LEU A 281 -3.82 17.99 3.24
C LEU A 281 -2.49 17.21 3.20
N ILE A 282 -2.25 16.51 2.09
CA ILE A 282 -1.04 15.69 1.93
C ILE A 282 -0.33 16.06 0.62
N LEU A 283 0.99 16.30 0.71
CA LEU A 283 1.89 16.40 -0.43
C LEU A 283 2.74 15.13 -0.49
N THR A 284 2.70 14.39 -1.61
CA THR A 284 3.42 13.11 -1.69
C THR A 284 3.89 12.72 -3.08
N ASP A 285 5.00 11.99 -3.18
CA ASP A 285 5.41 11.23 -4.36
C ASP A 285 5.18 9.70 -4.21
N SER A 286 4.56 9.28 -3.10
CA SER A 286 4.27 7.89 -2.77
C SER A 286 3.05 7.37 -3.54
N GLY A 287 3.18 6.18 -4.11
CA GLY A 287 2.04 5.48 -4.75
C GLY A 287 1.04 4.96 -3.72
N GLY A 288 1.51 4.38 -2.61
CA GLY A 288 0.64 3.85 -1.56
C GLY A 288 -0.21 4.93 -0.88
N VAL A 289 0.36 6.11 -0.66
CA VAL A 289 -0.40 7.24 -0.08
C VAL A 289 -1.54 7.69 -0.99
N GLN A 290 -1.37 7.61 -2.33
CA GLN A 290 -2.43 7.90 -3.28
C GLN A 290 -3.58 6.88 -3.21
N GLU A 291 -3.30 5.64 -2.80
CA GLU A 291 -4.34 4.63 -2.55
C GLU A 291 -5.00 4.84 -1.18
N GLU A 292 -4.23 5.16 -0.16
CA GLU A 292 -4.68 5.16 1.25
C GLU A 292 -5.41 6.45 1.65
N ALA A 293 -4.80 7.61 1.41
CA ALA A 293 -5.29 8.90 1.91
C ALA A 293 -6.73 9.25 1.47
N PRO A 294 -7.17 8.95 0.23
CA PRO A 294 -8.55 9.19 -0.17
C PRO A 294 -9.59 8.48 0.69
N SER A 295 -9.29 7.30 1.23
CA SER A 295 -10.21 6.58 2.14
C SER A 295 -10.41 7.28 3.48
N LEU A 296 -9.52 8.20 3.83
CA LEU A 296 -9.62 9.05 5.01
C LEU A 296 -10.19 10.43 4.69
N GLY A 297 -10.67 10.64 3.45
CA GLY A 297 -11.17 11.91 2.96
C GLY A 297 -10.10 13.00 2.90
N LYS A 298 -8.83 12.62 2.69
CA LYS A 298 -7.71 13.56 2.65
C LYS A 298 -7.31 13.86 1.21
N PRO A 299 -7.45 15.12 0.75
CA PRO A 299 -6.92 15.50 -0.56
C PRO A 299 -5.42 15.26 -0.65
N VAL A 300 -4.96 14.82 -1.82
CA VAL A 300 -3.54 14.55 -2.08
C VAL A 300 -3.07 15.35 -3.29
N LEU A 301 -2.01 16.13 -3.11
CA LEU A 301 -1.26 16.74 -4.21
C LEU A 301 -0.02 15.88 -4.48
N VAL A 302 0.05 15.34 -5.69
CA VAL A 302 1.08 14.39 -6.09
C VAL A 302 2.27 15.13 -6.69
N LEU A 303 3.44 14.94 -6.08
CA LEU A 303 4.71 15.62 -6.38
C LEU A 303 5.41 15.01 -7.61
N ARG A 304 4.64 14.67 -8.65
CA ARG A 304 5.10 13.98 -9.87
C ARG A 304 4.31 14.46 -11.08
N ASP A 305 4.93 14.37 -12.25
CA ASP A 305 4.28 14.68 -13.53
C ASP A 305 3.43 13.50 -14.06
N ASN A 306 3.67 12.29 -13.54
CA ASN A 306 2.95 11.07 -13.89
C ASN A 306 2.66 10.21 -12.65
N THR A 307 1.71 9.28 -12.78
CA THR A 307 1.42 8.30 -11.74
C THR A 307 0.97 6.97 -12.33
N GLU A 308 1.37 5.87 -11.68
CA GLU A 308 0.90 4.51 -11.91
C GLU A 308 -0.50 4.23 -11.31
N ARG A 309 -1.21 5.29 -10.91
CA ARG A 309 -2.52 5.30 -10.26
C ARG A 309 -3.52 6.21 -11.00
N PRO A 310 -3.73 6.01 -12.32
CA PRO A 310 -4.60 6.87 -13.12
C PRO A 310 -6.02 6.94 -12.58
N GLU A 311 -6.53 5.86 -11.97
CA GLU A 311 -7.87 5.82 -11.39
C GLU A 311 -8.05 6.88 -10.28
N ALA A 312 -6.99 7.21 -9.54
CA ALA A 312 -7.02 8.20 -8.47
C ALA A 312 -7.20 9.63 -9.03
N VAL A 313 -6.54 9.90 -10.16
CA VAL A 313 -6.62 11.19 -10.86
C VAL A 313 -8.00 11.33 -11.49
N GLU A 314 -8.49 10.28 -12.16
CA GLU A 314 -9.82 10.24 -12.78
C GLU A 314 -10.95 10.39 -11.76
N ALA A 315 -10.80 9.79 -10.58
CA ALA A 315 -11.76 9.92 -9.48
C ALA A 315 -11.74 11.31 -8.82
N GLY A 316 -10.70 12.13 -9.07
CA GLY A 316 -10.52 13.43 -8.44
C GLY A 316 -10.07 13.37 -6.97
N THR A 317 -9.62 12.20 -6.50
CA THR A 317 -9.11 12.04 -5.12
C THR A 317 -7.69 12.59 -4.98
N VAL A 318 -6.93 12.61 -6.08
CA VAL A 318 -5.56 13.14 -6.13
C VAL A 318 -5.40 14.12 -7.30
N ARG A 319 -4.47 15.07 -7.17
CA ARG A 319 -4.12 16.04 -8.22
C ARG A 319 -2.62 16.02 -8.47
N LEU A 320 -2.19 15.76 -9.71
CA LEU A 320 -0.78 15.86 -10.12
C LEU A 320 -0.39 17.35 -10.16
N VAL A 321 0.67 17.70 -9.43
CA VAL A 321 1.18 19.09 -9.36
C VAL A 321 2.65 19.20 -9.77
N GLY A 322 3.29 18.07 -10.10
CA GLY A 322 4.72 18.04 -10.45
C GLY A 322 5.60 18.48 -9.28
N THR A 323 6.73 19.11 -9.58
CA THR A 323 7.67 19.63 -8.58
C THR A 323 7.96 21.13 -8.74
N ASP A 324 7.16 21.83 -9.53
CA ASP A 324 7.28 23.28 -9.72
C ASP A 324 6.84 24.02 -8.44
N PRO A 325 7.73 24.81 -7.81
CA PRO A 325 7.42 25.44 -6.53
C PRO A 325 6.18 26.35 -6.56
N ASP A 326 5.97 27.09 -7.64
CA ASP A 326 4.85 28.02 -7.74
C ASP A 326 3.52 27.28 -7.94
N VAL A 327 3.54 26.18 -8.71
CA VAL A 327 2.38 25.29 -8.85
C VAL A 327 2.01 24.67 -7.50
N LEU A 328 3.01 24.15 -6.77
CA LEU A 328 2.82 23.55 -5.44
C LEU A 328 2.21 24.52 -4.44
N VAL A 329 2.76 25.73 -4.36
CA VAL A 329 2.27 26.79 -3.46
C VAL A 329 0.82 27.13 -3.81
N ARG A 330 0.53 27.43 -5.09
CA ARG A 330 -0.84 27.80 -5.51
C ARG A 330 -1.85 26.69 -5.24
N ALA A 331 -1.54 25.44 -5.60
CA ALA A 331 -2.46 24.32 -5.41
C ALA A 331 -2.69 24.01 -3.92
N THR A 332 -1.65 24.18 -3.09
CA THR A 332 -1.77 24.02 -1.64
C THR A 332 -2.63 25.14 -1.04
N GLU A 333 -2.39 26.39 -1.42
CA GLU A 333 -3.16 27.55 -0.96
C GLU A 333 -4.64 27.46 -1.36
N GLU A 334 -4.95 27.02 -2.58
CA GLU A 334 -6.33 26.75 -3.03
C GLU A 334 -7.03 25.78 -2.07
N LEU A 335 -6.43 24.64 -1.77
CA LEU A 335 -7.04 23.63 -0.90
C LEU A 335 -7.09 24.04 0.58
N LEU A 336 -6.21 24.93 1.03
CA LEU A 336 -6.25 25.48 2.39
C LEU A 336 -7.29 26.60 2.57
N THR A 337 -7.65 27.31 1.49
CA THR A 337 -8.46 28.54 1.57
C THR A 337 -9.80 28.48 0.86
N ASP A 338 -10.02 27.51 -0.03
CA ASP A 338 -11.30 27.24 -0.71
C ASP A 338 -11.94 25.95 -0.18
N PRO A 339 -12.96 26.06 0.70
CA PRO A 339 -13.67 24.90 1.25
C PRO A 339 -14.40 24.07 0.19
N ALA A 340 -14.81 24.65 -0.93
CA ALA A 340 -15.51 23.93 -1.99
C ALA A 340 -14.52 23.09 -2.83
N ALA A 341 -13.36 23.65 -3.16
CA ALA A 341 -12.27 22.91 -3.80
C ALA A 341 -11.80 21.74 -2.91
N TYR A 342 -11.60 22.00 -1.61
CA TYR A 342 -11.26 20.97 -0.64
C TYR A 342 -12.31 19.86 -0.57
N ALA A 343 -13.59 20.22 -0.39
CA ALA A 343 -14.68 19.27 -0.24
C ALA A 343 -14.88 18.40 -1.48
N THR A 344 -14.58 18.93 -2.67
CA THR A 344 -14.65 18.18 -3.93
C THR A 344 -13.68 17.00 -3.93
N MET A 345 -12.42 17.23 -3.55
CA MET A 345 -11.41 16.15 -3.46
C MET A 345 -11.66 15.24 -2.24
N ALA A 346 -12.00 15.81 -1.09
CA ALA A 346 -12.19 15.06 0.15
C ALA A 346 -13.40 14.11 0.12
N ARG A 347 -14.42 14.39 -0.71
CA ARG A 347 -15.63 13.57 -0.87
C ARG A 347 -15.59 12.64 -2.09
N ALA A 348 -14.54 12.73 -2.91
CA ALA A 348 -14.36 11.84 -4.04
C ALA A 348 -14.24 10.38 -3.56
N VAL A 349 -14.85 9.46 -4.30
CA VAL A 349 -14.87 8.04 -3.93
C VAL A 349 -13.52 7.43 -4.25
N ASN A 350 -12.90 6.77 -3.27
CA ASN A 350 -11.65 6.06 -3.49
C ASN A 350 -11.87 4.89 -4.49
N PRO A 351 -11.21 4.90 -5.66
CA PRO A 351 -11.38 3.85 -6.65
C PRO A 351 -10.72 2.52 -6.25
N TYR A 352 -9.88 2.51 -5.21
CA TYR A 352 -9.14 1.32 -4.80
C TYR A 352 -9.82 0.49 -3.72
N GLY A 353 -10.84 0.98 -3.03
CA GLY A 353 -11.54 0.17 -2.04
C GLY A 353 -12.44 0.94 -1.10
N ASP A 354 -13.29 0.18 -0.41
CA ASP A 354 -14.27 0.64 0.58
C ASP A 354 -13.96 0.15 2.02
N GLY A 355 -12.79 -0.48 2.21
CA GLY A 355 -12.39 -1.06 3.49
C GLY A 355 -13.09 -2.37 3.83
N ALA A 356 -13.66 -3.06 2.84
CA ALA A 356 -14.27 -4.39 2.97
C ALA A 356 -13.63 -5.43 2.03
N ALA A 357 -12.40 -5.18 1.53
CA ALA A 357 -11.74 -6.08 0.60
C ALA A 357 -11.40 -7.43 1.25
N ALA A 358 -10.96 -7.45 2.51
CA ALA A 358 -10.61 -8.67 3.21
C ALA A 358 -11.80 -9.63 3.35
N GLY A 359 -13.00 -9.10 3.63
CA GLY A 359 -14.22 -9.91 3.67
C GLY A 359 -14.54 -10.55 2.31
N ARG A 360 -14.35 -9.82 1.20
CA ARG A 360 -14.51 -10.37 -0.16
C ARG A 360 -13.45 -11.41 -0.49
N CYS A 361 -12.19 -11.18 -0.09
CA CYS A 361 -11.09 -12.14 -0.25
C CYS A 361 -11.42 -13.46 0.46
N VAL A 362 -11.83 -13.40 1.73
CA VAL A 362 -12.22 -14.59 2.51
C VAL A 362 -13.39 -15.31 1.84
N GLN A 363 -14.43 -14.58 1.40
CA GLN A 363 -15.56 -15.18 0.72
C GLN A 363 -15.16 -15.84 -0.62
N ALA A 364 -14.25 -15.24 -1.38
CA ALA A 364 -13.72 -15.82 -2.62
C ALA A 364 -12.93 -17.11 -2.35
N VAL A 365 -12.13 -17.14 -1.29
CA VAL A 365 -11.42 -18.36 -0.84
C VAL A 365 -12.40 -19.44 -0.39
N ARG A 366 -13.46 -19.08 0.35
CA ARG A 366 -14.54 -20.04 0.70
C ARG A 366 -15.23 -20.58 -0.53
N HIS A 367 -15.49 -19.74 -1.53
CA HIS A 367 -16.07 -20.14 -2.79
C HIS A 367 -15.17 -21.11 -3.57
N LEU A 368 -13.86 -20.85 -3.64
CA LEU A 368 -12.86 -21.74 -4.24
C LEU A 368 -12.94 -23.15 -3.66
N PHE A 369 -13.19 -23.27 -2.36
CA PHE A 369 -13.34 -24.56 -1.67
C PHE A 369 -14.76 -25.14 -1.68
N GLY A 370 -15.71 -24.49 -2.36
CA GLY A 370 -17.13 -24.92 -2.38
C GLY A 370 -17.86 -24.74 -1.05
N LEU A 371 -17.36 -23.86 -0.17
CA LEU A 371 -17.89 -23.64 1.18
C LEU A 371 -18.91 -22.49 1.25
N GLY A 372 -19.17 -21.79 0.14
CA GLY A 372 -20.11 -20.69 0.09
C GLY A 372 -20.36 -20.13 -1.31
N PRO A 373 -21.29 -19.17 -1.45
CA PRO A 373 -21.54 -18.48 -2.71
C PRO A 373 -20.32 -17.65 -3.15
N ALA A 374 -20.30 -17.25 -4.42
CA ALA A 374 -19.31 -16.31 -4.92
C ALA A 374 -19.35 -14.98 -4.13
N ALA A 375 -18.20 -14.31 -4.00
CA ALA A 375 -18.11 -13.01 -3.34
C ALA A 375 -18.83 -11.92 -4.15
N GLU A 376 -19.46 -10.98 -3.47
CA GLU A 376 -19.94 -9.75 -4.11
C GLU A 376 -18.75 -8.87 -4.49
N GLU A 377 -18.56 -8.65 -5.78
CA GLU A 377 -17.44 -7.86 -6.27
C GLU A 377 -17.53 -6.38 -5.86
N PHE A 378 -16.37 -5.80 -5.56
CA PHE A 378 -16.22 -4.38 -5.38
C PHE A 378 -16.52 -3.63 -6.68
N ARG A 379 -17.30 -2.56 -6.55
CA ARG A 379 -17.64 -1.64 -7.63
C ARG A 379 -17.34 -0.22 -7.16
N SER A 380 -16.29 0.39 -7.70
CA SER A 380 -16.09 1.82 -7.50
C SER A 380 -17.23 2.56 -8.21
N ARG A 381 -17.97 3.37 -7.46
CA ARG A 381 -18.92 4.31 -8.07
C ARG A 381 -18.11 5.45 -8.65
N VAL A 382 -17.46 5.22 -9.79
CA VAL A 382 -17.02 6.35 -10.62
C VAL A 382 -18.32 7.01 -11.07
N LEU A 383 -18.62 8.18 -10.52
CA LEU A 383 -19.67 9.03 -11.05
C LEU A 383 -19.26 9.35 -12.50
N THR A 384 -19.79 8.60 -13.45
CA THR A 384 -19.71 8.98 -14.85
C THR A 384 -20.45 10.30 -14.99
N ALA A 385 -19.70 11.39 -15.01
CA ALA A 385 -20.18 12.66 -15.53
C ALA A 385 -20.46 12.43 -17.03
N GLY A 386 -21.70 12.11 -17.37
CA GLY A 386 -22.15 11.99 -18.77
C GLY A 386 -23.01 10.77 -19.07
N ALA A 387 -24.20 10.70 -18.46
CA ALA A 387 -25.37 10.02 -19.03
C ALA A 387 -26.65 10.55 -18.36
N ALA A 388 -27.01 11.79 -18.68
CA ALA A 388 -28.37 12.32 -18.63
C ALA A 388 -28.49 13.43 -19.68
#